data_AF-A0A9E0LRY3-F1
#
_entry.id   AF-A0A9E0LRY3-F1
#
_cell.length_a   1.000
_cell.length_b   1.000
_cell.length_c   1.000
_cell.angle_alpha   90.00
_cell.angle_beta   90.00
_cell.angle_gamma   90.00
#
_symmetry.space_group_name_H-M   'P 1'
#
loop_
_entity.id
_entity.type
_entity.pdbx_description
1 polymer ?
#
loop_
_entity_poly.entity_id
_entity_poly.type
_entity_poly.pdbx_seq_one_letter_code
_entity_poly.pdbx_strand_id
1 'polypeptide(L)'
;MSKFGVFLIFLSICILIGVGFYVVNPWKMLQSKNDEKRIRDLKLISLGLEKYFRDYGHYPHYDKVNYVIADRDDVYTWGAPWMPYFEFLPRDTGINRRYVYWADEDNNFQSYRLYASLENPSIWEEACTVSGECEGVPAPFLCGSNKPCNFGITSSNISP
;
A
#
# COMPACT_ATOMS: atom_id res chain seq x y z
N MET A 1 -40.46 -38.55 -11.43
CA MET A 1 -40.15 -37.14 -11.76
C MET A 1 -40.17 -36.98 -13.27
N SER A 2 -41.01 -36.10 -13.82
CA SER A 2 -41.07 -35.90 -15.27
C SER A 2 -39.80 -35.21 -15.75
N LYS A 3 -39.27 -35.62 -16.90
CA LYS A 3 -38.08 -35.02 -17.55
C LYS A 3 -38.21 -33.49 -17.72
N PHE A 4 -39.45 -33.00 -17.73
CA PHE A 4 -39.81 -31.58 -17.82
C PHE A 4 -39.48 -30.78 -16.55
N GLY A 5 -39.69 -31.37 -15.36
CA GLY A 5 -39.35 -30.73 -14.09
C GLY A 5 -37.85 -30.55 -13.89
N VAL A 6 -37.05 -31.53 -14.34
CA VAL A 6 -35.59 -31.47 -14.29
C VAL A 6 -35.05 -30.38 -15.24
N PHE A 7 -35.63 -30.25 -16.45
CA PHE A 7 -35.25 -29.20 -17.41
C PHE A 7 -35.49 -27.78 -16.87
N LEU A 8 -36.62 -27.53 -16.20
CA LEU A 8 -36.91 -26.22 -15.61
C LEU A 8 -35.96 -25.85 -14.47
N ILE A 9 -35.49 -26.84 -13.69
CA ILE A 9 -34.49 -26.64 -12.65
C ILE A 9 -33.12 -26.29 -13.26
N PHE A 10 -32.71 -26.97 -14.32
CA PHE A 10 -31.46 -26.61 -15.01
C PHE A 10 -31.53 -25.22 -15.66
N LEU A 11 -32.68 -24.86 -16.25
CA LEU A 11 -32.87 -23.54 -16.86
C LEU A 11 -32.81 -22.42 -15.81
N SER A 12 -33.42 -22.60 -14.64
CA SER A 12 -33.39 -21.60 -13.57
C SER A 12 -32.00 -21.43 -12.96
N ILE A 13 -31.26 -22.52 -12.78
CA ILE A 13 -29.86 -22.49 -12.33
C ILE A 13 -28.98 -21.76 -13.35
N CYS A 14 -29.14 -22.01 -14.66
CA CYS A 14 -28.39 -21.31 -15.70
C CYS A 14 -28.67 -19.80 -15.74
N ILE A 15 -29.92 -19.37 -15.53
CA ILE A 15 -30.29 -17.95 -15.47
C ILE A 15 -29.69 -17.29 -14.22
N LEU A 16 -29.74 -17.95 -13.06
CA LEU A 16 -29.15 -17.43 -11.82
C LEU A 16 -27.61 -17.30 -11.92
N ILE A 17 -26.95 -18.28 -12.54
CA ILE A 17 -25.51 -18.22 -12.80
C ILE A 17 -25.19 -17.08 -13.79
N GLY A 18 -25.98 -16.93 -14.86
CA GLY A 18 -25.78 -15.87 -15.86
C GLY A 18 -25.93 -14.45 -15.32
N VAL A 19 -26.88 -14.23 -14.39
CA VAL A 19 -27.09 -12.92 -13.74
C VAL A 19 -26.03 -12.65 -12.65
N GLY A 20 -25.60 -13.68 -11.93
CA GLY A 20 -24.59 -13.56 -10.86
C GLY A 20 -23.22 -13.07 -11.35
N PHE A 21 -22.80 -13.47 -12.56
CA PHE A 21 -21.53 -13.02 -13.15
C PHE A 21 -21.56 -11.58 -13.67
N TYR A 22 -22.73 -10.98 -13.89
CA TYR A 22 -22.83 -9.63 -14.47
C TYR A 22 -22.52 -8.51 -13.46
N VAL A 23 -22.59 -8.81 -12.16
CA VAL A 23 -22.46 -7.81 -11.08
C VAL A 23 -21.04 -7.73 -10.52
N VAL A 24 -20.24 -8.79 -10.67
CA VAL A 24 -18.93 -8.89 -10.04
C VAL A 24 -17.84 -8.64 -11.08
N ASN A 25 -17.19 -7.48 -11.02
CA ASN A 25 -15.97 -7.24 -11.79
C ASN A 25 -14.77 -7.83 -11.02
N PRO A 26 -14.25 -9.02 -11.40
CA PRO A 26 -13.20 -9.70 -10.64
C PRO A 26 -11.90 -8.88 -10.55
N TRP A 27 -11.65 -8.02 -11.53
CA TRP A 27 -10.49 -7.13 -11.54
C TRP A 27 -10.55 -6.08 -10.44
N LYS A 28 -11.73 -5.47 -10.23
CA LYS A 28 -11.92 -4.49 -9.14
C LYS A 28 -11.75 -5.13 -7.77
N MET A 29 -12.22 -6.37 -7.60
CA MET A 29 -12.00 -7.12 -6.36
C MET A 29 -10.51 -7.42 -6.12
N LEU A 30 -9.78 -7.81 -7.16
CA LEU A 30 -8.34 -8.07 -7.05
C LEU A 30 -7.57 -6.80 -6.67
N GLN A 31 -7.88 -5.68 -7.32
CA GLN A 31 -7.29 -4.37 -7.00
C GLN A 31 -7.55 -3.98 -5.54
N SER A 32 -8.80 -4.11 -5.08
CA SER A 32 -9.18 -3.84 -3.68
C SER A 32 -8.35 -4.67 -2.68
N LYS A 33 -8.16 -5.98 -2.95
CA LYS A 33 -7.35 -6.86 -2.10
C LYS A 33 -5.88 -6.46 -2.06
N ASN A 34 -5.33 -6.05 -3.19
CA ASN A 34 -3.95 -5.58 -3.26
C ASN A 34 -3.79 -4.25 -2.50
N ASP A 35 -4.75 -3.34 -2.62
CA ASP A 35 -4.74 -2.05 -1.91
C ASP A 35 -4.86 -2.24 -0.40
N GLU A 36 -5.76 -3.12 0.04
CA GLU A 36 -5.82 -3.57 1.42
C GLU A 36 -4.46 -4.07 1.94
N LYS A 37 -3.74 -4.85 1.12
CA LYS A 37 -2.40 -5.33 1.47
C LYS A 37 -1.43 -4.16 1.63
N ARG A 38 -1.39 -3.23 0.67
CA ARG A 38 -0.50 -2.05 0.73
C ARG A 38 -0.75 -1.21 1.97
N ILE A 39 -2.03 -0.96 2.29
CA ILE A 39 -2.42 -0.20 3.48
C ILE A 39 -1.98 -0.92 4.76
N ARG A 40 -2.20 -2.24 4.85
CA ARG A 40 -1.73 -3.04 6.00
C ARG A 40 -0.21 -3.02 6.11
N ASP A 41 0.50 -3.15 5.00
CA ASP A 41 1.96 -3.13 4.96
C ASP A 41 2.52 -1.79 5.47
N LEU A 42 1.97 -0.66 5.02
CA LEU A 42 2.36 0.67 5.50
C LEU A 42 2.09 0.84 7.00
N LYS A 43 0.94 0.36 7.49
CA LYS A 43 0.61 0.37 8.93
C LYS A 43 1.61 -0.46 9.74
N LEU A 44 2.02 -1.63 9.24
CA LEU A 44 3.05 -2.44 9.89
C LEU A 44 4.39 -1.70 9.91
N ILE A 45 4.83 -1.16 8.77
CA ILE A 45 6.10 -0.42 8.67
C ILE A 45 6.10 0.75 9.66
N SER A 46 5.00 1.51 9.73
CA SER A 46 4.80 2.58 10.71
C SER A 46 5.03 2.11 12.15
N LEU A 47 4.49 0.96 12.57
CA LEU A 47 4.74 0.41 13.91
C LEU A 47 6.23 0.12 14.17
N GLY A 48 6.96 -0.38 13.18
CA GLY A 48 8.40 -0.61 13.28
C GLY A 48 9.20 0.70 13.36
N LEU A 49 8.80 1.71 12.59
CA LEU A 49 9.37 3.07 12.67
C LEU A 49 9.13 3.70 14.04
N GLU A 50 7.93 3.57 14.61
CA GLU A 50 7.65 4.05 15.98
C GLU A 50 8.47 3.31 17.03
N LYS A 51 8.73 2.01 16.82
CA LYS A 51 9.62 1.24 17.69
C LYS A 51 11.06 1.74 17.60
N TYR A 52 11.56 1.96 16.38
CA TYR A 52 12.88 2.57 16.16
C TYR A 52 12.98 3.94 16.85
N PHE A 53 11.97 4.80 16.69
CA PHE A 53 11.95 6.12 17.31
C PHE A 53 12.05 6.05 18.83
N ARG A 54 11.36 5.10 19.48
CA ARG A 54 11.48 4.92 20.93
C ARG A 54 12.88 4.52 21.39
N ASP A 55 13.63 3.80 20.55
CA ASP A 55 14.98 3.33 20.89
C ASP A 55 16.05 4.41 20.65
N TYR A 56 15.88 5.23 19.60
CA TYR A 56 16.91 6.19 19.16
C TYR A 56 16.53 7.67 19.33
N GLY A 57 15.27 7.98 19.61
CA GLY A 57 14.77 9.36 19.75
C GLY A 57 14.59 10.12 18.43
N HIS A 58 14.73 9.43 17.29
CA HIS A 58 14.49 9.96 15.95
C HIS A 58 14.09 8.84 15.01
N TYR A 59 13.47 9.17 13.87
CA TYR A 59 13.21 8.20 12.81
C TYR A 59 14.49 7.89 12.02
N PRO A 60 14.61 6.71 11.40
CA PRO A 60 15.80 6.39 10.62
C PRO A 60 15.97 7.37 9.45
N HIS A 61 17.19 7.49 8.97
CA HIS A 61 17.45 8.25 7.75
C HIS A 61 16.80 7.54 6.56
N TYR A 62 16.83 8.17 5.39
CA TYR A 62 16.37 7.55 4.16
C TYR A 62 17.43 7.68 3.08
N ASP A 63 17.47 6.68 2.19
CA ASP A 63 18.29 6.76 0.99
C ASP A 63 17.62 7.71 -0.01
N LYS A 64 18.29 8.81 -0.38
CA LYS A 64 17.72 9.85 -1.26
C LYS A 64 17.48 9.38 -2.70
N VAL A 65 18.14 8.28 -3.10
CA VAL A 65 18.01 7.72 -4.45
C VAL A 65 16.79 6.80 -4.52
N ASN A 66 16.72 5.84 -3.61
CA ASN A 66 15.70 4.81 -3.63
C ASN A 66 14.54 5.08 -2.66
N TYR A 67 14.55 6.14 -1.86
CA TYR A 67 13.49 6.45 -0.87
C TYR A 67 13.10 5.22 -0.04
N VAL A 68 14.12 4.57 0.52
CA VAL A 68 13.98 3.44 1.44
C VAL A 68 14.61 3.80 2.77
N ILE A 69 14.37 2.99 3.80
CA ILE A 69 14.97 3.18 5.12
C ILE A 69 16.50 3.04 4.99
N ALA A 70 17.22 3.99 5.55
CA ALA A 70 18.66 3.94 5.71
C ALA A 70 18.99 4.23 7.18
N ASP A 71 19.92 3.49 7.75
CA ASP A 71 20.40 3.76 9.09
C ASP A 71 21.91 3.57 9.13
N ARG A 72 22.61 4.62 9.59
CA ARG A 72 24.07 4.73 9.56
C ARG A 72 24.62 4.50 8.14
N ASP A 73 25.28 3.38 7.91
CA ASP A 73 25.92 3.00 6.65
C ASP A 73 25.11 1.93 5.87
N ASP A 74 23.99 1.46 6.42
CA ASP A 74 23.18 0.39 5.85
C ASP A 74 21.91 0.94 5.17
N VAL A 75 21.61 0.38 4.00
CA VAL A 75 20.39 0.69 3.22
C VAL A 75 19.47 -0.53 3.21
N TYR A 76 18.26 -0.35 3.72
CA TYR A 76 17.28 -1.41 3.92
C TYR A 76 16.21 -1.36 2.84
N THR A 77 16.43 -2.12 1.76
CA THR A 77 15.47 -2.21 0.65
C THR A 77 14.19 -2.97 1.05
N TRP A 78 13.08 -2.71 0.36
CA TRP A 78 11.82 -3.44 0.60
C TRP A 78 11.99 -4.94 0.33
N GLY A 79 11.61 -5.78 1.29
CA GLY A 79 11.84 -7.22 1.27
C GLY A 79 13.14 -7.66 1.96
N ALA A 80 14.02 -6.73 2.35
CA ALA A 80 15.21 -7.03 3.11
C ALA A 80 14.94 -7.07 4.62
N PRO A 81 15.76 -7.80 5.41
CA PRO A 81 15.67 -7.76 6.86
C PRO A 81 16.08 -6.40 7.41
N TRP A 82 15.39 -5.93 8.45
CA TRP A 82 15.72 -4.70 9.20
C TRP A 82 15.57 -4.96 10.70
N MET A 83 16.44 -5.82 11.22
CA MET A 83 16.39 -6.28 12.60
C MET A 83 16.85 -5.18 13.57
N PRO A 84 16.27 -5.09 14.80
CA PRO A 84 15.24 -5.97 15.39
C PRO A 84 13.80 -5.47 15.17
N TYR A 85 13.57 -4.59 14.19
CA TYR A 85 12.27 -3.96 13.93
C TYR A 85 11.42 -4.80 12.98
N PHE A 86 12.07 -5.43 12.00
CA PHE A 86 11.46 -6.29 10.99
C PHE A 86 12.37 -7.47 10.65
N GLU A 87 11.79 -8.67 10.66
CA GLU A 87 12.44 -9.83 10.08
C GLU A 87 12.61 -9.66 8.57
N PHE A 88 11.57 -9.15 7.89
CA PHE A 88 11.62 -8.69 6.51
C PHE A 88 10.67 -7.51 6.32
N LEU A 89 11.17 -6.41 5.75
CA LEU A 89 10.33 -5.28 5.37
C LEU A 89 9.30 -5.73 4.32
N PRO A 90 8.02 -5.33 4.45
CA PRO A 90 7.05 -5.58 3.39
C PRO A 90 7.50 -4.98 2.05
N ARG A 91 7.22 -5.71 0.97
CA ARG A 91 7.48 -5.27 -0.40
C ARG A 91 6.17 -5.28 -1.19
N ASP A 92 5.94 -4.21 -1.95
CA ASP A 92 4.82 -4.19 -2.91
C ASP A 92 5.10 -5.23 -4.01
N THR A 93 4.13 -6.10 -4.24
CA THR A 93 4.18 -7.16 -5.26
C THR A 93 3.44 -6.77 -6.53
N GLY A 94 2.84 -5.58 -6.56
CA GLY A 94 2.21 -4.99 -7.72
C GLY A 94 3.22 -4.67 -8.82
N ILE A 95 2.77 -4.80 -10.06
CA ILE A 95 3.60 -4.53 -11.25
C ILE A 95 4.06 -3.08 -11.23
N ASN A 96 5.39 -2.89 -11.26
CA ASN A 96 6.06 -1.60 -11.28
C ASN A 96 5.65 -0.66 -10.13
N ARG A 97 5.30 -1.21 -8.97
CA ARG A 97 5.01 -0.45 -7.75
C ARG A 97 6.06 -0.69 -6.69
N ARG A 98 6.21 0.28 -5.81
CA ARG A 98 7.10 0.22 -4.64
C ARG A 98 6.58 1.14 -3.56
N TYR A 99 6.95 0.85 -2.31
CA TYR A 99 6.75 1.79 -1.22
C TYR A 99 7.83 2.88 -1.26
N VAL A 100 7.52 4.00 -0.63
CA VAL A 100 8.40 5.16 -0.51
C VAL A 100 8.45 5.54 0.95
N TYR A 101 9.66 5.66 1.47
CA TYR A 101 9.95 6.18 2.81
C TYR A 101 10.73 7.47 2.69
N TRP A 102 10.30 8.47 3.43
CA TRP A 102 10.98 9.76 3.52
C TRP A 102 10.90 10.29 4.95
N ALA A 103 12.05 10.60 5.55
CA ALA A 103 12.13 11.30 6.83
C ALA A 103 12.53 12.76 6.61
N ASP A 104 11.95 13.66 7.41
CA ASP A 104 12.18 15.09 7.30
C ASP A 104 13.54 15.46 7.93
N GLU A 105 14.49 15.87 7.10
CA GLU A 105 15.84 16.26 7.55
C GLU A 105 15.82 17.59 8.29
N ASP A 106 14.94 18.51 7.90
CA ASP A 106 14.91 19.87 8.43
C ASP A 106 14.44 19.91 9.89
N ASN A 107 13.72 18.88 10.33
CA ASN A 107 13.30 18.73 11.72
C ASN A 107 14.13 17.71 12.52
N ASN A 108 15.35 17.38 12.09
CA ASN A 108 16.21 16.38 12.72
C ASN A 108 15.54 14.98 12.79
N PHE A 109 14.90 14.57 11.69
CA PHE A 109 14.27 13.24 11.55
C PHE A 109 13.18 12.99 12.61
N GLN A 110 12.44 14.02 12.99
CA GLN A 110 11.33 13.95 13.96
C GLN A 110 9.98 13.66 13.30
N SER A 111 9.93 13.63 11.96
CA SER A 111 8.77 13.14 11.23
C SER A 111 9.16 12.32 10.02
N TYR A 112 8.27 11.40 9.63
CA TYR A 112 8.39 10.68 8.37
C TYR A 112 7.06 10.66 7.61
N ARG A 113 7.18 10.32 6.34
CA ARG A 113 6.09 10.01 5.43
C ARG A 113 6.38 8.67 4.76
N LEU A 114 5.35 7.83 4.69
CA LEU A 114 5.35 6.54 4.02
C LEU A 114 4.27 6.56 2.97
N TYR A 115 4.61 6.23 1.73
CA TYR A 115 3.65 6.26 0.62
C TYR A 115 3.55 4.94 -0.13
N ALA A 116 2.38 4.75 -0.75
CA ALA A 116 2.14 3.71 -1.72
C ALA A 116 1.23 4.20 -2.86
N SER A 117 1.19 3.40 -3.93
CA SER A 117 0.29 3.60 -5.07
C SER A 117 -0.83 2.57 -5.06
N LEU A 118 -2.02 2.98 -4.61
CA LEU A 118 -3.24 2.19 -4.69
C LEU A 118 -3.72 2.08 -6.14
N GLU A 119 -4.30 0.93 -6.46
CA GLU A 119 -4.89 0.59 -7.76
C GLU A 119 -6.28 1.18 -7.94
N ASN A 120 -7.04 1.25 -6.85
CA ASN A 120 -8.36 1.84 -6.78
C ASN A 120 -8.47 2.75 -5.56
N PRO A 121 -7.81 3.92 -5.55
CA PRO A 121 -7.86 4.84 -4.41
C PRO A 121 -9.28 5.34 -4.10
N SER A 122 -10.18 5.38 -5.09
CA SER A 122 -11.55 5.91 -4.92
C SER A 122 -12.44 5.17 -3.91
N ILE A 123 -12.06 3.95 -3.50
CA ILE A 123 -12.80 3.16 -2.50
C ILE A 123 -12.24 3.33 -1.08
N TRP A 124 -11.12 4.04 -0.92
CA TRP A 124 -10.45 4.26 0.35
C TRP A 124 -10.60 5.73 0.74
N GLU A 125 -11.32 6.01 1.81
CA GLU A 125 -11.52 7.38 2.31
C GLU A 125 -10.19 8.02 2.73
N GLU A 126 -9.23 7.21 3.14
CA GLU A 126 -7.90 7.63 3.56
C GLU A 126 -6.93 7.87 2.38
N ALA A 127 -7.36 7.62 1.14
CA ALA A 127 -6.56 7.99 -0.02
C ALA A 127 -6.48 9.52 -0.14
N CYS A 128 -5.27 10.05 -0.34
CA CYS A 128 -5.06 11.49 -0.48
C CYS A 128 -5.74 12.02 -1.76
N THR A 129 -5.76 11.21 -2.81
CA THR A 129 -6.26 11.59 -4.14
C THR A 129 -6.59 10.38 -4.99
N VAL A 130 -7.58 10.52 -5.88
CA VAL A 130 -8.09 9.44 -6.73
C VAL A 130 -7.16 9.09 -7.90
N SER A 131 -6.26 10.00 -8.30
CA SER A 131 -5.37 9.77 -9.46
C SER A 131 -4.06 10.57 -9.44
N GLY A 132 -3.83 11.36 -8.40
CA GLY A 132 -2.66 12.22 -8.26
C GLY A 132 -1.74 11.79 -7.14
N GLU A 133 -0.75 12.64 -6.87
CA GLU A 133 0.15 12.51 -5.72
C GLU A 133 -0.49 13.08 -4.46
N CYS A 134 -0.26 12.44 -3.31
CA CYS A 134 -0.46 13.06 -2.01
C CYS A 134 0.32 14.38 -1.92
N GLU A 135 -0.12 15.27 -1.03
CA GLU A 135 0.68 16.43 -0.68
C GLU A 135 2.01 15.97 -0.05
N GLY A 136 3.07 16.78 -0.23
CA GLY A 136 4.38 16.47 0.31
C GLY A 136 5.09 15.26 -0.32
N VAL A 137 4.68 14.76 -1.48
CA VAL A 137 5.52 13.77 -2.20
C VAL A 137 6.73 14.49 -2.83
N PRO A 138 7.99 14.05 -2.59
CA PRO A 138 9.19 14.77 -3.02
C PRO A 138 9.34 14.94 -4.54
N ALA A 139 8.82 13.98 -5.31
CA ALA A 139 8.90 13.98 -6.76
C ALA A 139 7.72 13.16 -7.34
N PRO A 140 7.28 13.48 -8.57
CA PRO A 140 6.19 12.73 -9.20
C PRO A 140 6.59 11.27 -9.46
N PHE A 141 5.61 10.38 -9.33
CA PHE A 141 5.70 8.95 -9.63
C PHE A 141 6.78 8.19 -8.83
N LEU A 142 7.08 8.60 -7.60
CA LEU A 142 8.07 7.91 -6.77
C LEU A 142 7.65 6.51 -6.34
N CYS A 143 6.34 6.23 -6.27
CA CYS A 143 5.79 4.94 -5.89
C CYS A 143 5.84 3.89 -7.02
N GLY A 144 6.55 4.18 -8.12
CA GLY A 144 6.87 3.24 -9.18
C GLY A 144 6.76 3.82 -10.59
N SER A 145 7.06 3.04 -11.62
CA SER A 145 7.10 3.53 -13.01
C SER A 145 5.72 4.04 -13.47
N ASN A 146 5.55 5.37 -13.50
CA ASN A 146 4.28 6.07 -13.73
C ASN A 146 3.19 5.70 -12.69
N LYS A 147 3.59 5.53 -11.42
CA LYS A 147 2.67 5.20 -10.32
C LYS A 147 2.68 6.32 -9.29
N PRO A 148 1.56 7.06 -9.14
CA PRO A 148 1.50 8.11 -8.15
C PRO A 148 1.42 7.54 -6.74
N CYS A 149 2.07 8.19 -5.81
CA CYS A 149 1.93 8.01 -4.38
C CYS A 149 0.61 8.64 -3.94
N ASN A 150 -0.50 7.90 -4.09
CA ASN A 150 -1.86 8.38 -3.86
C ASN A 150 -2.44 7.99 -2.49
N PHE A 151 -1.63 7.35 -1.65
CA PHE A 151 -1.94 7.04 -0.25
C PHE A 151 -0.69 7.21 0.61
N GLY A 152 -0.85 7.79 1.80
CA GLY A 152 0.24 8.09 2.72
C GLY A 152 -0.09 7.80 4.18
N ILE A 153 0.90 7.36 4.95
CA ILE A 153 0.89 7.35 6.41
C ILE A 153 2.05 8.21 6.88
N THR A 154 1.83 9.03 7.89
CA THR A 154 2.84 9.87 8.50
C THR A 154 3.05 9.51 9.96
N SER A 155 4.16 9.99 10.54
CA SER A 155 4.31 9.97 12.00
C SER A 155 3.17 10.75 12.68
N SER A 156 2.89 10.43 13.94
CA SER A 156 1.80 11.04 14.72
C SER A 156 1.91 12.57 14.90
N ASN A 157 3.02 13.17 14.50
CA ASN A 157 3.31 14.59 14.66
C ASN A 157 2.98 15.44 13.41
N ILE A 158 2.59 14.82 12.29
CA ILE A 158 2.21 15.53 11.05
C ILE A 158 1.08 14.79 10.30
N SER A 159 0.31 15.49 9.48
CA SER A 159 -0.64 14.86 8.53
C SER A 159 0.02 14.62 7.16
N PRO A 160 -0.36 13.58 6.40
CA PRO A 160 0.11 13.34 5.03
C PRO A 160 -0.39 14.42 4.05
#